data_AF-A0AA88L6R6-F1
#
_entry.id   AF-A0AA88L6R6-F1
#
_cell.length_a   1.000
_cell.length_b   1.000
_cell.length_c   1.000
_cell.angle_alpha   90.00
_cell.angle_beta   90.00
_cell.angle_gamma   90.00
#
_symmetry.space_group_name_H-M   'P 1'
#
loop_
_entity.id
_entity.type
_entity.pdbx_description
1 polymer ?
#
loop_
_entity_poly.entity_id
_entity_poly.type
_entity_poly.pdbx_seq_one_letter_code
_entity_poly.pdbx_strand_id
1 'polypeptide(L)'
;PVAPALQKGDSLVVFTVKDYDLVGSSEFMGEAFLHFRDVVRGLGSEDLKEVNQVVMPLTRPTESNHLLETLELRSWDRLAKNFVKREKKNIDQKLK
;
A
#
# COMPACT_ATOMS: atom_id res chain seq x y z
N PRO A 1 -2.30 -26.72 1.06
CA PRO A 1 -2.72 -26.14 -0.24
C PRO A 1 -3.35 -24.74 -0.10
N VAL A 2 -2.81 -23.72 -0.77
CA VAL A 2 -3.41 -22.38 -0.89
C VAL A 2 -4.77 -22.49 -1.60
N ALA A 3 -5.81 -21.79 -1.13
CA ALA A 3 -7.14 -21.87 -1.71
C ALA A 3 -7.10 -21.51 -3.21
N PRO A 4 -7.82 -22.23 -4.10
CA PRO A 4 -7.83 -21.96 -5.54
C PRO A 4 -8.20 -20.52 -5.92
N ALA A 5 -9.03 -19.86 -5.10
CA ALA A 5 -9.39 -18.45 -5.27
C ALA A 5 -8.18 -17.49 -5.15
N LEU A 6 -7.16 -17.87 -4.38
CA LEU A 6 -5.91 -17.11 -4.21
C LEU A 6 -4.88 -17.43 -5.30
N GLN A 7 -5.14 -18.41 -6.16
CA GLN A 7 -4.27 -18.80 -7.27
C GLN A 7 -4.64 -18.08 -8.58
N LYS A 8 -5.81 -17.43 -8.65
CA LYS A 8 -6.12 -16.49 -9.74
C LYS A 8 -5.34 -15.20 -9.50
N GLY A 9 -4.34 -15.00 -10.35
CA GLY A 9 -3.44 -13.86 -10.31
C GLY A 9 -4.17 -12.53 -10.22
N ASP A 10 -3.49 -11.57 -9.58
CA ASP A 10 -3.86 -10.14 -9.40
C ASP A 10 -4.42 -9.78 -8.02
N SER A 11 -4.38 -10.69 -7.05
CA SER A 11 -4.64 -10.34 -5.64
C SER A 11 -3.39 -9.74 -4.97
N LEU A 12 -3.58 -8.69 -4.17
CA LEU A 12 -2.52 -7.99 -3.41
C LEU A 12 -2.88 -7.93 -1.91
N VAL A 13 -1.88 -8.06 -1.06
CA VAL A 13 -1.92 -7.67 0.35
C VAL A 13 -1.32 -6.27 0.46
N VAL A 14 -2.03 -5.36 1.12
CA VAL A 14 -1.53 -4.02 1.42
C VAL A 14 -1.27 -3.93 2.91
N PHE A 15 -0.03 -3.63 3.28
CA PHE A 15 0.36 -3.31 4.64
C PHE A 15 0.36 -1.79 4.78
N THR A 16 -0.47 -1.25 5.67
CA THR A 16 -0.53 0.18 5.96
C THR A 16 -0.01 0.43 7.38
N VAL A 17 0.99 1.29 7.50
CA VAL A 17 1.51 1.75 8.79
C VAL A 17 0.92 3.11 9.09
N LYS A 18 0.35 3.25 10.29
CA LYS A 18 -0.15 4.50 10.82
C LYS A 18 0.47 4.76 12.18
N ASP A 19 0.79 6.01 12.46
CA ASP A 19 1.08 6.46 13.81
C ASP A 19 -0.25 6.64 14.55
N TYR A 20 -0.38 6.00 15.70
CA TYR A 20 -1.65 5.93 16.42
C TYR A 20 -1.72 7.04 17.47
N ASP A 21 -2.55 8.04 17.19
CA ASP A 21 -2.85 9.10 18.15
C ASP A 21 -4.05 8.75 19.04
N LEU A 22 -3.91 9.01 20.35
CA LEU A 22 -4.99 8.84 21.33
C LEU A 22 -6.13 9.86 21.15
N VAL A 23 -5.81 11.04 20.59
CA VAL A 23 -6.76 12.12 20.34
C VAL A 23 -6.46 12.69 18.95
N GLY A 24 -7.39 12.52 18.00
CA GLY A 24 -7.23 12.95 16.62
C GLY A 24 -7.39 11.81 15.63
N SER A 25 -6.86 11.98 14.42
CA SER A 25 -6.86 10.96 13.37
C SER A 25 -5.46 10.40 13.17
N SER A 26 -5.30 9.07 13.29
CA SER A 26 -4.01 8.39 13.11
C SER A 26 -3.31 8.80 11.81
N GLU A 27 -2.07 9.26 11.90
CA GLU A 27 -1.31 9.72 10.74
C GLU A 27 -0.86 8.53 9.87
N PHE A 28 -1.09 8.63 8.57
CA PHE A 28 -0.50 7.68 7.62
C PHE A 28 1.02 7.86 7.50
N MET A 29 1.77 6.80 7.83
CA MET A 29 3.24 6.78 7.78
C MET A 29 3.77 6.20 6.46
N GLY A 30 3.09 5.20 5.91
CA GLY A 30 3.47 4.57 4.65
C GLY A 30 2.74 3.26 4.41
N GLU A 31 2.95 2.69 3.23
CA GLU A 31 2.39 1.40 2.83
C GLU A 31 3.37 0.54 2.03
N ALA A 32 3.17 -0.77 2.07
CA ALA A 32 3.87 -1.73 1.25
C ALA A 32 2.89 -2.73 0.62
N PHE A 33 3.22 -3.20 -0.58
CA PHE A 33 2.39 -4.09 -1.39
C PHE A 33 3.09 -5.43 -1.56
N LEU A 34 2.36 -6.52 -1.33
CA LEU A 34 2.83 -7.89 -1.53
C LEU A 34 1.84 -8.64 -2.39
N HIS A 35 2.27 -9.24 -3.50
CA HIS A 35 1.36 -10.09 -4.27
C HIS A 35 1.10 -11.38 -3.51
N PHE A 36 -0.14 -11.87 -3.55
CA PHE A 36 -0.49 -13.14 -2.91
C PHE A 36 0.28 -14.34 -3.46
N ARG A 37 0.71 -14.29 -4.73
CA ARG A 37 1.58 -15.32 -5.32
C ARG A 37 2.97 -15.40 -4.66
N ASP A 38 3.42 -14.31 -4.03
CA ASP A 38 4.71 -14.24 -3.35
C ASP A 38 4.59 -14.67 -1.87
N VAL A 39 3.36 -14.90 -1.38
CA VAL A 39 3.10 -15.38 -0.03
C VAL A 39 3.35 -16.89 0.03
N VAL A 40 4.45 -17.28 0.65
CA VAL A 40 4.76 -18.69 0.93
C VAL A 40 4.01 -19.14 2.18
N ARG A 41 3.39 -20.33 2.11
CA ARG A 41 2.69 -20.90 3.26
C ARG A 41 3.70 -21.52 4.22
N GLY A 42 3.83 -20.94 5.42
CA GLY A 42 4.60 -21.54 6.50
C GLY A 42 4.01 -22.87 6.97
N LEU A 43 4.86 -23.74 7.53
CA LEU A 43 4.43 -25.06 8.03
C LEU A 43 3.67 -24.95 9.37
N GLY A 44 3.64 -23.76 9.98
CA GLY A 44 2.88 -23.46 11.22
C GLY A 44 3.53 -24.00 12.50
N SER A 45 4.51 -24.90 12.38
CA SER A 45 5.30 -25.47 13.48
C SER A 45 6.74 -24.92 13.53
N GLU A 46 7.11 -24.04 12.61
CA GLU A 46 8.45 -23.42 12.54
C GLU A 46 8.58 -22.38 13.66
N ASP A 47 9.74 -22.34 14.33
CA ASP A 47 10.05 -21.22 15.24
C ASP A 47 10.16 -19.95 14.38
N LEU A 48 9.44 -18.89 14.78
CA LEU A 48 9.45 -17.60 14.08
C LEU A 48 10.87 -17.01 13.94
N LYS A 49 11.80 -17.41 14.81
CA LYS A 49 13.22 -17.02 14.73
C LYS A 49 13.97 -17.66 13.57
N GLU A 50 13.48 -18.81 13.09
CA GLU A 50 14.10 -19.57 12.00
C GLU A 50 13.51 -19.20 10.63
N VAL A 51 12.44 -18.39 10.61
CA VAL A 51 11.80 -17.92 9.38
C VAL A 51 12.53 -16.69 8.84
N ASN A 52 12.94 -16.75 7.56
CA ASN A 52 13.55 -15.63 6.86
C ASN A 52 12.61 -14.42 6.82
N GLN A 53 13.08 -13.28 7.30
CA GLN A 53 12.32 -12.04 7.28
C GLN A 53 12.40 -11.36 5.91
N VAL A 54 11.27 -10.87 5.42
CA VAL A 54 11.21 -10.06 4.20
C VAL A 54 11.13 -8.59 4.59
N VAL A 55 12.15 -7.81 4.21
CA VAL A 55 12.16 -6.36 4.41
C VAL A 55 11.36 -5.71 3.29
N MET A 56 10.21 -5.14 3.63
CA MET A 56 9.36 -4.42 2.68
C MET A 56 9.55 -2.91 2.85
N PRO A 57 10.09 -2.19 1.85
CA PRO A 57 10.25 -0.74 1.95
C PRO A 57 8.89 -0.06 1.96
N LEU A 58 8.69 0.84 2.93
CA LEU A 58 7.48 1.65 2.98
C LEU A 58 7.53 2.71 1.89
N THR A 59 6.46 2.76 1.12
CA THR A 59 6.19 3.81 0.14
C THR A 59 5.20 4.81 0.74
N ARG A 60 5.39 6.09 0.44
CA ARG A 60 4.45 7.17 0.77
C ARG A 60 4.24 7.97 -0.51
N PRO A 61 3.02 8.45 -0.80
CA PRO A 61 2.82 9.38 -1.90
C PRO A 61 3.74 10.59 -1.73
N THR A 62 4.66 10.78 -2.66
CA THR A 62 5.53 11.97 -2.76
C THR A 62 5.05 12.88 -3.89
N GLU A 63 5.49 14.14 -3.91
CA GLU A 63 5.11 15.11 -4.95
C GLU A 63 5.44 14.62 -6.37
N SER A 64 6.60 13.98 -6.56
CA SER A 64 7.02 13.42 -7.86
C SER A 64 6.55 11.98 -8.02
N ASN A 65 5.25 11.78 -8.22
CA ASN A 65 4.69 10.46 -8.50
C ASN A 65 4.15 10.39 -9.94
N HIS A 66 4.91 9.74 -10.83
CA HIS A 66 4.53 9.48 -12.22
C HIS A 66 3.15 8.80 -12.36
N LEU A 67 2.69 8.07 -11.33
CA LEU A 67 1.35 7.49 -11.30
C LEU A 67 0.27 8.55 -11.15
N LEU A 68 0.48 9.56 -10.31
CA LEU A 68 -0.45 10.69 -10.17
C LEU A 68 -0.51 11.48 -11.48
N GLU A 69 0.65 11.78 -12.08
CA GLU A 69 0.71 12.45 -13.39
C GLU A 69 -0.04 11.66 -14.46
N THR A 70 0.16 10.35 -14.52
CA THR A 70 -0.56 9.45 -15.45
C THR A 70 -2.08 9.47 -15.21
N LEU A 71 -2.51 9.55 -13.95
CA LEU A 71 -3.94 9.66 -13.60
C LEU A 71 -4.53 11.03 -13.99
N GLU A 72 -3.76 12.11 -13.93
CA GLU A 72 -4.22 13.45 -14.35
C GLU A 72 -4.47 13.54 -15.85
N LEU A 73 -3.68 12.84 -16.65
CA LEU A 73 -3.85 12.78 -18.11
C LEU A 73 -5.16 12.11 -18.53
N ARG A 74 -5.79 11.31 -17.65
CA ARG A 74 -7.09 10.66 -17.89
C ARG A 74 -8.23 11.66 -17.74
N SER A 75 -8.27 12.64 -18.65
CA SER A 75 -9.19 13.77 -18.59
C SER A 75 -10.67 13.37 -18.63
N TRP A 76 -10.98 12.20 -19.18
CA TRP A 76 -12.32 11.60 -19.25
C TRP A 76 -12.72 10.84 -17.98
N ASP A 77 -11.78 10.50 -17.09
CA ASP A 77 -12.03 9.70 -15.89
C ASP A 77 -12.26 10.59 -14.66
N ARG A 78 -13.53 10.75 -14.29
CA ARG A 78 -13.93 11.57 -13.13
C ARG A 78 -13.40 11.01 -11.81
N LEU A 79 -13.28 9.69 -11.68
CA LEU A 79 -12.77 9.06 -10.45
C LEU A 79 -11.28 9.31 -10.31
N ALA A 80 -10.52 9.16 -11.39
CA ALA A 80 -9.09 9.48 -11.42
C ALA A 80 -8.84 10.95 -11.04
N LYS A 81 -9.57 11.89 -11.64
CA LYS A 81 -9.46 13.33 -11.31
C LYS A 81 -9.72 13.63 -9.83
N ASN A 82 -10.79 13.04 -9.27
CA ASN A 82 -11.13 13.25 -7.87
C ASN A 82 -10.08 12.64 -6.93
N PHE A 83 -9.54 11.47 -7.28
CA PHE A 83 -8.45 10.83 -6.55
C PHE A 83 -7.21 11.74 -6.52
N VAL A 84 -6.73 12.20 -7.68
CA VAL A 84 -5.50 13.02 -7.73
C VAL A 84 -5.67 14.33 -6.97
N LYS A 85 -6.83 14.99 -7.09
CA LYS A 85 -7.10 16.24 -6.34
C LYS A 85 -7.03 16.02 -4.83
N ARG A 86 -7.56 14.89 -4.34
CA ARG A 86 -7.47 14.54 -2.91
C ARG A 86 -6.04 14.24 -2.51
N GLU A 87 -5.31 13.45 -3.29
CA GLU A 87 -3.94 13.08 -2.92
C GLU A 87 -2.97 14.25 -2.95
N LYS A 88 -3.06 15.16 -3.93
CA LYS A 88 -2.24 16.39 -3.92
C LYS A 88 -2.49 17.22 -2.66
N LYS A 89 -3.76 17.39 -2.26
CA LYS A 89 -4.10 18.09 -1.00
C LYS A 89 -3.49 17.40 0.23
N ASN A 90 -3.49 16.08 0.27
CA ASN A 90 -2.90 15.32 1.37
C ASN A 90 -1.37 15.47 1.42
N ILE A 91 -0.72 15.48 0.26
CA ILE A 91 0.74 15.70 0.15
C ILE A 91 1.09 17.12 0.61
N ASP A 92 0.38 18.14 0.12
CA ASP A 92 0.61 19.56 0.47
C ASP A 92 0.45 19.85 1.96
N GLN A 93 -0.52 19.20 2.61
CA GLN A 93 -0.76 19.36 4.06
C GLN A 93 0.36 18.78 4.93
N LYS A 94 1.17 17.86 4.39
CA LYS A 94 2.23 17.16 5.11
C LYS A 94 3.61 17.82 4.95
N LEU A 95 3.71 18.86 4.12
CA LEU A 95 4.92 19.69 3.93
C LEU A 95 4.92 20.97 4.76
N LYS A 96 3.82 21.25 5.47
CA LYS A 96 3.69 22.38 6.42
C LYS A 96 3.89 21.89 7.83
#